data_AF-A0A7X5Q413-F1
#
_entry.id   AF-A0A7X5Q413-F1
#
_cell.length_a   1.000
_cell.length_b   1.000
_cell.length_c   1.000
_cell.angle_alpha   90.00
_cell.angle_beta   90.00
_cell.angle_gamma   90.00
#
_symmetry.space_group_name_H-M   'P 1'
#
loop_
_entity.id
_entity.type
_entity.pdbx_description
1 polymer ?
#
loop_
_entity_poly.entity_id
_entity_poly.type
_entity_poly.pdbx_seq_one_letter_code
_entity_poly.pdbx_strand_id
1 'polypeptide(L)'
;GAGLCGLMVHFFQQIGEHLGLAFQVVDDLLDRDGIVSILGEKKAEQMAENLFEKASTLIQQLPGGAPKLDKIAKDMVFRVG
;
A
#
# COMPACT_ATOMS: atom_id res chain seq x y z
N GLY A 1 26.17 11.46 8.67
CA GLY A 1 26.58 11.23 7.27
C GLY A 1 25.82 10.08 6.64
N ALA A 2 26.13 8.82 7.00
CA ALA A 2 25.54 7.64 6.34
C ALA A 2 24.21 7.12 6.95
N GLY A 3 23.96 7.34 8.24
CA GLY A 3 22.79 6.75 8.94
C GLY A 3 21.43 7.28 8.47
N LEU A 4 21.32 8.59 8.20
CA LEU A 4 20.07 9.22 7.72
C LEU A 4 19.66 8.73 6.32
N CYS A 5 20.64 8.50 5.44
CA CYS A 5 20.37 7.98 4.09
C CYS A 5 19.87 6.53 4.16
N GLY A 6 20.51 5.69 4.99
CA GLY A 6 20.08 4.31 5.21
C GLY A 6 18.65 4.21 5.78
N LEU A 7 18.34 5.02 6.80
CA LEU A 7 16.98 5.08 7.37
C LEU A 7 15.94 5.49 6.33
N MET A 8 16.26 6.47 5.47
CA MET A 8 15.35 6.92 4.42
C MET A 8 15.11 5.85 3.35
N VAL A 9 16.15 5.10 2.96
CA VAL A 9 16.01 3.96 2.03
C VAL A 9 15.12 2.87 2.62
N HIS A 10 15.33 2.49 3.88
CA HIS A 10 14.47 1.52 4.57
C HIS A 10 13.02 2.00 4.70
N PHE A 11 12.83 3.32 4.81
CA PHE A 11 11.51 3.92 4.90
C PHE A 11 10.75 3.82 3.57
N PHE A 12 11.39 4.19 2.46
CA PHE A 12 10.81 4.04 1.12
C PHE A 12 10.60 2.58 0.73
N GLN A 13 11.48 1.68 1.18
CA GLN A 13 11.32 0.24 0.97
C GLN A 13 10.03 -0.27 1.63
N GLN A 14 9.77 0.09 2.89
CA GLN A 14 8.53 -0.33 3.58
C GLN A 14 7.26 0.24 2.93
N ILE A 15 7.30 1.50 2.47
CA ILE A 15 6.19 2.07 1.68
C ILE A 15 5.98 1.22 0.42
N GLY A 16 7.04 0.93 -0.33
CA GLY A 16 6.98 0.14 -1.55
C GLY A 16 6.46 -1.29 -1.33
N GLU A 17 6.89 -1.95 -0.26
CA GLU A 17 6.44 -3.30 0.11
C GLU A 17 4.94 -3.33 0.41
N HIS A 18 4.44 -2.39 1.21
CA HIS A 18 3.01 -2.30 1.51
C HIS A 18 2.17 -1.97 0.27
N LEU A 19 2.60 -1.02 -0.55
CA LEU A 19 1.89 -0.67 -1.78
C LEU A 19 1.91 -1.79 -2.84
N GLY A 20 3.05 -2.47 -2.98
CA GLY A 20 3.19 -3.59 -3.91
C GLY A 20 2.27 -4.76 -3.55
N LEU A 21 2.21 -5.10 -2.26
CA LEU A 21 1.28 -6.13 -1.78
C LEU A 21 -0.18 -5.68 -1.91
N ALA A 22 -0.50 -4.41 -1.58
CA ALA A 22 -1.85 -3.89 -1.74
C ALA A 22 -2.30 -3.99 -3.20
N PHE A 23 -1.42 -3.67 -4.15
CA PHE A 23 -1.70 -3.77 -5.58
C PHE A 23 -2.02 -5.21 -6.00
N GLN A 24 -1.23 -6.19 -5.55
CA GLN A 24 -1.48 -7.61 -5.85
C GLN A 24 -2.84 -8.07 -5.33
N VAL A 25 -3.20 -7.71 -4.09
CA VAL A 25 -4.50 -8.07 -3.52
C VAL A 25 -5.66 -7.43 -4.30
N VAL A 26 -5.48 -6.19 -4.76
CA VAL A 26 -6.47 -5.48 -5.57
C VAL A 26 -6.61 -6.07 -6.99
N ASP A 27 -5.52 -6.62 -7.53
CA ASP A 27 -5.50 -7.36 -8.81
C ASP A 27 -6.28 -8.66 -8.68
N ASP A 28 -5.96 -9.47 -7.67
CA ASP A 28 -6.69 -10.70 -7.32
C ASP A 28 -8.20 -10.43 -7.07
N LEU A 29 -8.55 -9.27 -6.51
CA LEU A 29 -9.94 -8.80 -6.34
C LEU A 29 -10.67 -8.52 -7.65
N LEU A 30 -9.98 -7.97 -8.66
CA LEU A 30 -10.59 -7.80 -9.98
C LEU A 30 -10.80 -9.13 -10.69
N ASP A 31 -9.78 -9.99 -10.64
CA ASP A 31 -9.75 -11.23 -11.39
C ASP A 31 -10.49 -12.36 -10.67
N ARG A 32 -10.84 -12.14 -9.40
CA ARG A 32 -11.53 -13.07 -8.50
C ARG A 32 -10.76 -14.38 -8.32
N ASP A 33 -9.44 -14.29 -8.28
CA ASP A 33 -8.52 -15.43 -8.14
C ASP A 33 -7.52 -15.20 -6.99
N GLY A 34 -6.37 -15.86 -7.02
CA GLY A 34 -5.29 -15.64 -6.05
C GLY A 34 -5.76 -15.67 -4.59
N ILE A 35 -5.47 -14.60 -3.85
CA ILE A 35 -5.83 -14.47 -2.43
C ILE A 35 -7.34 -14.45 -2.19
N VAL A 36 -8.14 -14.00 -3.16
CA VAL A 36 -9.61 -14.01 -3.08
C VAL A 36 -10.12 -15.44 -3.05
N SER A 37 -9.52 -16.34 -3.83
CA SER A 37 -9.91 -17.76 -3.84
C SER A 37 -9.63 -18.46 -2.49
N ILE A 38 -8.71 -17.92 -1.69
CA ILE A 38 -8.28 -18.46 -0.40
C ILE A 38 -9.07 -17.83 0.77
N LEU A 39 -9.23 -16.50 0.76
CA LEU A 39 -9.79 -15.73 1.89
C LEU A 39 -11.23 -15.27 1.67
N GLY A 40 -11.68 -15.22 0.42
CA GLY A 40 -12.93 -14.57 0.00
C GLY A 40 -12.80 -13.05 -0.18
N GLU A 41 -13.67 -12.47 -1.01
CA GLU A 41 -13.63 -11.05 -1.43
C GLU A 41 -13.53 -10.09 -0.24
N LYS A 42 -14.44 -10.21 0.74
CA LYS A 42 -14.47 -9.29 1.90
C LYS A 42 -13.16 -9.27 2.71
N LYS A 43 -12.50 -10.42 2.87
CA LYS A 43 -11.23 -10.48 3.61
C LYS A 43 -10.06 -9.96 2.76
N ALA A 44 -10.10 -10.18 1.45
CA ALA A 44 -9.13 -9.61 0.53
C ALA A 44 -9.26 -8.07 0.47
N GLU A 45 -10.47 -7.52 0.43
CA GLU A 45 -10.71 -6.07 0.53
C GLU A 45 -10.11 -5.50 1.81
N GLN A 46 -10.44 -6.08 2.96
CA GLN A 46 -9.85 -5.68 4.24
C GLN A 46 -8.32 -5.78 4.25
N MET A 47 -7.74 -6.78 3.58
CA MET A 47 -6.29 -6.91 3.48
C MET A 47 -5.68 -5.77 2.64
N ALA A 48 -6.29 -5.42 1.52
CA ALA A 48 -5.85 -4.30 0.69
C ALA A 48 -5.95 -2.96 1.46
N GLU A 49 -7.04 -2.72 2.17
CA GLU A 49 -7.25 -1.54 3.02
C GLU A 49 -6.17 -1.44 4.12
N ASN A 50 -5.92 -2.52 4.84
CA ASN A 50 -4.89 -2.56 5.89
C ASN A 50 -3.48 -2.28 5.33
N LEU A 51 -3.16 -2.80 4.15
CA LEU A 51 -1.87 -2.54 3.50
C LEU A 51 -1.75 -1.08 3.06
N PHE A 52 -2.83 -0.51 2.53
CA PHE A 52 -2.89 0.93 2.24
C PHE A 52 -2.69 1.77 3.51
N GLU A 53 -3.39 1.48 4.61
CA GLU A 53 -3.28 2.26 5.85
C GLU A 53 -1.85 2.26 6.39
N LYS A 54 -1.15 1.11 6.30
CA LYS A 54 0.27 1.03 6.68
C LYS A 54 1.14 1.89 5.78
N ALA A 55 0.94 1.82 4.46
CA ALA A 55 1.68 2.65 3.51
C ALA A 55 1.40 4.16 3.73
N SER A 56 0.13 4.55 3.87
CA SER A 56 -0.30 5.93 4.10
C SER A 56 0.28 6.48 5.40
N THR A 57 0.24 5.70 6.48
CA THR A 57 0.85 6.06 7.78
C THR A 57 2.34 6.36 7.63
N LEU A 58 3.07 5.58 6.83
CA LEU A 58 4.48 5.83 6.55
C LEU A 58 4.64 7.08 5.66
N ILE A 59 3.89 7.21 4.58
CA ILE A 59 3.94 8.36 3.66
C ILE A 59 3.74 9.67 4.42
N GLN A 60 2.79 9.72 5.36
CA GLN A 60 2.51 10.91 6.18
C GLN A 60 3.67 11.32 7.10
N GLN A 61 4.59 10.41 7.43
CA GLN A 61 5.79 10.73 8.22
C GLN A 61 6.94 11.26 7.36
N LEU A 62 6.82 11.23 6.02
CA LEU A 62 7.81 11.86 5.14
C LEU A 62 7.78 13.40 5.33
N PRO A 63 8.92 14.08 5.14
CA PRO A 63 8.95 15.54 5.12
C PRO A 63 7.94 16.10 4.10
N GLY A 64 6.97 16.87 4.58
CA GLY A 64 5.89 17.43 3.76
C GLY A 64 4.77 16.44 3.39
N GLY A 65 4.73 15.25 4.00
CA GLY A 65 3.65 14.26 3.92
C GLY A 65 3.42 13.63 2.54
N ALA A 66 4.20 14.00 1.53
CA ALA A 66 4.14 13.51 0.16
C ALA A 66 2.71 13.27 -0.38
N PRO A 67 1.82 14.29 -0.40
CA PRO A 67 0.39 14.13 -0.67
C PRO A 67 0.07 13.53 -2.04
N LYS A 68 0.96 13.68 -3.03
CA LYS A 68 0.82 13.04 -4.34
C LYS A 68 0.97 11.52 -4.25
N LEU A 69 1.90 11.04 -3.44
CA LEU A 69 2.14 9.61 -3.26
C LEU A 69 1.00 8.98 -2.47
N ASP A 70 0.51 9.66 -1.43
CA ASP A 70 -0.65 9.22 -0.65
C ASP A 70 -1.91 9.11 -1.51
N LYS A 71 -2.13 10.10 -2.40
CA LYS A 71 -3.22 10.04 -3.38
C LYS A 71 -3.08 8.84 -4.32
N ILE A 72 -1.90 8.60 -4.88
CA ILE A 72 -1.67 7.43 -5.77
C ILE A 72 -1.96 6.13 -5.02
N ALA A 73 -1.45 5.99 -3.79
CA ALA A 73 -1.71 4.84 -2.93
C ALA A 73 -3.21 4.62 -2.70
N LYS A 74 -3.97 5.71 -2.47
CA LYS A 74 -5.41 5.67 -2.28
C LYS A 74 -6.14 5.25 -3.56
N ASP A 75 -5.79 5.85 -4.69
CA ASP A 75 -6.38 5.57 -6.00
C ASP A 75 -6.12 4.11 -6.45
N MET A 76 -5.02 3.51 -6.00
CA MET A 76 -4.70 2.09 -6.25
C MET A 76 -5.66 1.15 -5.52
N VAL A 77 -5.98 1.41 -4.25
CA VAL A 77 -6.79 0.50 -3.41
C VAL A 77 -8.28 0.81 -3.52
N PHE A 78 -8.63 2.08 -3.41
CA PHE A 78 -10.01 2.55 -3.52
C PHE A 78 -10.20 3.11 -4.91
N ARG A 79 -10.42 2.22 -5.88
CA ARG A 79 -10.84 2.65 -7.23
C ARG A 79 -12.02 3.59 -7.07
N VAL A 80 -11.88 4.82 -7.58
CA VAL A 80 -12.92 5.85 -7.49
C VAL A 80 -14.18 5.29 -8.14
N GLY A 81 -15.20 5.04 -7.32
CA GLY A 81 -16.55 4.69 -7.77
C GLY A 81 -17.24 5.86 -8.44
#